data_AF-A0A377BYF3-F1
#
_entry.id   AF-A0A377BYF3-F1
#
_cell.length_a   1.000
_cell.length_b   1.000
_cell.length_c   1.000
_cell.angle_alpha   90.00
_cell.angle_beta   90.00
_cell.angle_gamma   90.00
#
_symmetry.space_group_name_H-M   'P 1'
#
loop_
_entity.id
_entity.type
_entity.pdbx_description
1 polymer ?
#
loop_
_entity_poly.entity_id
_entity_poly.type
_entity_poly.pdbx_seq_one_letter_code
_entity_poly.pdbx_strand_id
1 'polypeptide(L)'
;MFGEETTDADKLVWLDGVAAKVSENDSVMDQLRHNDIEQIMLGDYPQAVQNAVIESMGAFEKHSVAYLSDKDVARLANRFILDVLLKGLGR
;
A
#
# COMPACT_ATOMS: atom_id res chain seq x y z
N MET A 1 7.45 3.87 15.94
CA MET A 1 6.39 3.04 15.31
C MET A 1 6.98 2.15 14.21
N PHE A 2 7.95 2.65 13.44
CA PHE A 2 8.79 1.84 12.53
C PHE A 2 10.27 1.96 12.93
N GLY A 3 11.09 0.97 12.60
CA GLY A 3 12.52 0.93 12.93
C GLY A 3 13.34 2.04 12.26
N GLU A 4 14.53 2.31 12.81
CA GLU A 4 15.41 3.41 12.35
C GLU A 4 15.97 3.22 10.92
N GLU A 5 15.79 2.05 10.32
CA GLU A 5 16.38 1.66 9.03
C GLU A 5 15.61 2.17 7.79
N THR A 6 14.52 2.94 7.95
CA THR A 6 13.67 3.39 6.84
C THR A 6 13.46 4.90 6.83
N THR A 7 13.38 5.47 5.63
CA THR A 7 13.09 6.91 5.47
C THR A 7 11.61 7.19 5.76
N ASP A 8 11.28 8.45 6.00
CA ASP A 8 9.87 8.83 6.18
C ASP A 8 9.04 8.63 4.92
N ALA A 9 9.65 8.76 3.74
CA ALA A 9 8.99 8.44 2.47
C ALA A 9 8.64 6.95 2.39
N ASP A 10 9.56 6.06 2.79
CA ASP A 10 9.30 4.61 2.80
C ASP A 10 8.12 4.28 3.73
N LYS A 11 8.07 4.91 4.91
CA LYS A 11 6.99 4.71 5.88
C LYS A 11 5.64 5.18 5.34
N LEU A 12 5.61 6.35 4.69
CA LEU A 12 4.38 6.90 4.10
C LEU A 12 3.86 6.00 2.97
N VAL A 13 4.73 5.62 2.03
CA VAL A 13 4.36 4.72 0.93
C VAL A 13 3.85 3.38 1.47
N TRP A 14 4.48 2.86 2.52
CA TRP A 14 4.02 1.62 3.17
C TRP A 14 2.64 1.77 3.81
N LEU A 15 2.40 2.84 4.58
CA LEU A 15 1.11 3.11 5.22
C LEU A 15 -0.01 3.26 4.18
N ASP A 16 0.23 4.02 3.11
CA ASP A 16 -0.73 4.23 2.03
C ASP A 16 -1.04 2.92 1.30
N GLY A 17 -0.01 2.09 1.04
CA GLY A 17 -0.18 0.79 0.41
C GLY A 17 -1.04 -0.17 1.25
N VAL A 18 -0.76 -0.25 2.55
CA VAL A 18 -1.55 -1.08 3.48
C VAL A 18 -2.98 -0.57 3.59
N ALA A 19 -3.19 0.75 3.72
CA ALA A 19 -4.52 1.35 3.79
C ALA A 19 -5.33 1.10 2.50
N ALA A 20 -4.69 1.25 1.34
CA ALA A 20 -5.31 0.92 0.07
C ALA A 20 -5.74 -0.56 0.01
N LYS A 21 -4.90 -1.48 0.49
CA LYS A 21 -5.25 -2.91 0.56
C LYS A 21 -6.39 -3.20 1.52
N VAL A 22 -6.41 -2.59 2.71
CA VAL A 22 -7.55 -2.71 3.64
C VAL A 22 -8.84 -2.20 2.98
N SER A 23 -8.76 -1.13 2.19
CA SER A 23 -9.92 -0.54 1.53
C SER A 23 -10.55 -1.43 0.46
N GLU A 24 -9.85 -2.47 0.00
CA GLU A 24 -10.41 -3.49 -0.91
C GLU A 24 -11.36 -4.47 -0.18
N ASN A 25 -11.41 -4.45 1.16
CA ASN A 25 -12.29 -5.30 1.95
C ASN A 25 -13.63 -4.60 2.27
N ASP A 26 -14.65 -4.86 1.46
CA ASP A 26 -15.98 -4.24 1.58
C ASP A 26 -16.63 -4.40 2.97
N SER A 27 -16.45 -5.57 3.61
CA SER A 27 -17.03 -5.85 4.94
C SER A 27 -16.40 -4.96 6.02
N VAL A 28 -15.08 -4.82 5.98
CA VAL A 28 -14.34 -3.93 6.90
C VAL A 28 -14.69 -2.48 6.62
N MET A 29 -14.77 -2.09 5.35
CA MET A 29 -15.19 -0.74 4.99
C MET A 29 -16.62 -0.45 5.43
N ASP A 30 -17.50 -1.44 5.46
CA ASP A 30 -18.84 -1.30 6.04
C ASP A 30 -18.81 -1.15 7.56
N GLN A 31 -17.97 -1.93 8.23
CA GLN A 31 -17.71 -1.79 9.66
C GLN A 31 -17.28 -0.36 10.02
N LEU A 32 -16.36 0.23 9.24
CA LEU A 32 -15.85 1.59 9.45
C LEU A 32 -16.91 2.68 9.29
N ARG A 33 -17.93 2.48 8.44
CA ARG A 33 -18.99 3.46 8.19
C ARG A 33 -20.06 3.48 9.28
N HIS A 34 -20.24 2.37 9.99
CA HIS A 34 -21.41 2.14 10.84
C HIS A 34 -21.10 2.00 12.33
N ASN A 35 -19.84 1.92 12.73
CA ASN A 35 -19.44 1.66 14.10
C ASN A 35 -18.50 2.74 14.65
N ASP A 36 -18.41 2.84 15.97
CA ASP A 36 -17.38 3.67 16.62
C ASP A 36 -16.00 3.00 16.60
N ILE A 37 -14.96 3.74 17.01
CA ILE A 37 -13.58 3.25 16.98
C ILE A 37 -13.40 2.01 17.87
N GLU A 38 -14.03 1.96 19.04
CA GLU A 38 -13.88 0.81 19.96
C GLU A 38 -14.47 -0.46 19.33
N GLN A 39 -15.65 -0.34 18.74
CA GLN A 39 -16.32 -1.41 18.00
C GLN A 39 -15.54 -1.82 16.74
N ILE A 40 -14.96 -0.87 16.01
CA ILE A 40 -14.10 -1.16 14.85
C ILE A 40 -12.91 -2.02 15.30
N MET A 41 -12.25 -1.63 16.38
CA MET A 41 -11.07 -2.32 16.92
C MET A 41 -11.38 -3.66 17.58
N LEU A 42 -12.63 -3.95 17.94
CA LEU A 42 -13.06 -5.23 18.48
C LEU A 42 -13.58 -6.21 17.40
N GLY A 43 -13.89 -5.73 16.20
CA GLY A 43 -14.35 -6.57 15.09
C GLY A 43 -13.22 -6.98 14.13
N ASP A 44 -13.52 -7.03 12.83
CA ASP A 44 -12.63 -7.66 11.84
C ASP A 44 -11.49 -6.75 11.36
N TYR A 45 -11.60 -5.43 11.58
CA TYR A 45 -10.60 -4.46 11.10
C TYR A 45 -9.15 -4.79 11.49
N PRO A 46 -8.79 -5.10 12.76
CA PRO A 46 -7.40 -5.42 13.11
C PRO A 46 -6.83 -6.61 12.34
N GLN A 47 -7.63 -7.66 12.13
CA GLN A 47 -7.21 -8.84 11.36
C GLN A 47 -7.08 -8.49 9.87
N ALA A 48 -7.98 -7.67 9.34
CA ALA A 48 -7.90 -7.21 7.97
C ALA A 48 -6.65 -6.35 7.71
N VAL A 49 -6.27 -5.48 8.65
CA VAL A 49 -5.00 -4.74 8.59
C VAL A 49 -3.82 -5.70 8.58
N GLN A 50 -3.81 -6.72 9.44
CA GLN A 50 -2.72 -7.72 9.45
C GLN A 50 -2.61 -8.46 8.11
N ASN A 51 -3.74 -8.88 7.54
CA ASN A 51 -3.76 -9.55 6.23
C ASN A 51 -3.26 -8.61 5.12
N ALA A 52 -3.72 -7.35 5.12
CA ALA A 52 -3.30 -6.34 4.17
C ALA A 52 -1.79 -6.05 4.24
N VAL A 53 -1.16 -6.09 5.42
CA VAL A 53 0.29 -5.98 5.55
C VAL A 53 1.01 -7.11 4.79
N ILE A 54 0.58 -8.36 5.01
CA ILE A 54 1.18 -9.53 4.35
C ILE A 54 0.96 -9.48 2.84
N GLU A 55 -0.25 -9.15 2.40
CA GLU A 55 -0.61 -9.06 0.98
C GLU A 55 0.14 -7.92 0.28
N SER A 56 0.32 -6.78 0.94
CA SER A 56 1.10 -5.64 0.41
C SER A 56 2.55 -6.03 0.13
N MET A 57 3.17 -6.80 1.04
CA MET A 57 4.53 -7.32 0.85
C MET A 57 4.61 -8.22 -0.39
N GLY A 58 3.69 -9.18 -0.52
CA GLY A 58 3.65 -10.09 -1.66
C GLY A 58 3.34 -9.38 -2.99
N ALA A 59 2.51 -8.34 -2.97
CA ALA A 59 2.25 -7.52 -4.15
C ALA A 59 3.51 -6.76 -4.59
N PHE A 60 4.21 -6.12 -3.64
CA PHE A 60 5.45 -5.38 -3.93
C PHE A 60 6.54 -6.29 -4.52
N GLU A 61 6.70 -7.51 -3.97
CA GLU A 61 7.62 -8.52 -4.52
C GLU A 61 7.24 -8.86 -5.97
N LYS A 62 5.97 -9.18 -6.24
CA LYS A 62 5.50 -9.52 -7.60
C LYS A 62 5.73 -8.38 -8.59
N HIS A 63 5.46 -7.14 -8.20
CA HIS A 63 5.72 -5.96 -9.04
C HIS A 63 7.22 -5.80 -9.33
N SER A 64 8.07 -6.01 -8.32
CA SER A 64 9.52 -5.95 -8.47
C SER A 64 10.03 -7.03 -9.43
N VAL A 65 9.54 -8.26 -9.28
CA VAL A 65 9.88 -9.38 -10.19
C VAL A 65 9.42 -9.08 -11.61
N ALA A 66 8.19 -8.60 -11.82
CA ALA A 66 7.68 -8.24 -13.14
C ALA A 66 8.53 -7.15 -13.80
N TYR A 67 8.90 -6.11 -13.05
CA TYR A 67 9.78 -5.05 -13.54
C TYR A 67 11.16 -5.57 -13.95
N LEU A 68 11.74 -6.49 -13.17
CA LEU A 68 13.09 -7.01 -13.43
C LEU A 68 13.12 -8.07 -14.55
N SER A 69 12.01 -8.78 -14.77
CA SER A 69 11.97 -9.92 -15.70
C SER A 69 11.47 -9.57 -17.10
N ASP A 70 10.71 -8.49 -17.25
CA ASP A 70 10.11 -8.09 -18.53
C ASP A 70 10.57 -6.68 -18.96
N LYS A 71 11.22 -6.61 -20.13
CA LYS A 71 11.80 -5.37 -20.67
C LYS A 71 10.73 -4.34 -21.06
N ASP A 72 9.56 -4.78 -21.50
CA ASP A 72 8.47 -3.87 -21.89
C ASP A 72 7.81 -3.29 -20.64
N VAL A 73 7.61 -4.10 -19.59
CA VAL A 73 7.16 -3.63 -18.26
C VAL A 73 8.15 -2.61 -17.70
N ALA A 74 9.45 -2.91 -17.72
CA ALA A 74 10.48 -1.99 -17.26
C ALA A 74 10.45 -0.66 -18.02
N ARG A 75 10.33 -0.71 -19.35
CA ARG A 75 10.29 0.50 -20.19
C ARG A 75 9.10 1.39 -19.85
N LEU A 76 7.92 0.80 -19.70
CA LEU A 76 6.70 1.52 -19.33
C LEU A 76 6.81 2.14 -17.94
N ALA A 77 7.26 1.36 -16.95
CA ALA A 77 7.45 1.85 -15.58
C ALA A 77 8.45 3.01 -15.52
N ASN A 78 9.60 2.91 -16.20
CA ASN A 78 10.58 4.00 -16.27
C ASN A 78 9.98 5.27 -16.88
N ARG A 79 9.19 5.13 -17.94
CA ARG A 79 8.53 6.30 -18.55
C ARG A 79 7.55 6.95 -17.60
N PHE A 80 6.75 6.14 -16.89
CA PHE A 80 5.79 6.66 -15.93
C PHE A 80 6.48 7.36 -14.75
N ILE A 81 7.51 6.76 -14.17
CA ILE A 81 8.29 7.37 -13.08
C ILE A 81 8.90 8.70 -13.54
N LEU A 82 9.50 8.73 -14.74
CA LEU A 82 10.03 9.96 -15.31
C LEU A 82 8.95 11.04 -15.47
N ASP A 83 7.77 10.67 -16.00
CA ASP A 83 6.64 11.57 -16.13
C ASP A 83 6.19 12.14 -14.76
N VAL A 84 6.12 11.32 -13.72
CA VAL A 84 5.78 11.76 -12.34
C VAL A 84 6.79 12.75 -11.80
N LEU A 85 8.09 12.46 -11.96
CA LEU A 85 9.18 13.32 -11.52
C LEU A 85 9.19 14.66 -12.27
N LEU A 86 8.95 14.65 -13.59
CA LEU A 86 8.94 15.85 -14.43
C LEU A 86 7.69 16.70 -14.24
N LYS A 87 6.53 16.07 -14.04
CA LYS A 87 5.26 16.79 -13.81
C LYS A 87 5.11 17.31 -12.38
N GLY A 88 5.99 16.87 -11.46
CA GLY A 88 6.14 17.49 -10.16
C GLY A 88 4.90 17.39 -9.28
N LEU A 89 4.54 16.18 -8.86
CA LEU A 89 3.89 15.98 -7.56
C LEU A 89 4.98 15.82 -6.48
N GLY A 90 5.90 16.78 -6.46
CA GLY A 90 6.87 17.00 -5.38
C GLY A 90 6.46 18.12 -4.43
N ARG A 91 5.30 18.77 -4.67
CA ARG A 91 4.52 19.62 -3.77
C ARG A 91 3.07 19.70 -4.27
#